data_AF-A0A964K348-F1
#
_entry.id   AF-A0A964K348-F1
#
_cell.length_a   1.000
_cell.length_b   1.000
_cell.length_c   1.000
_cell.angle_alpha   90.00
_cell.angle_beta   90.00
_cell.angle_gamma   90.00
#
_symmetry.space_group_name_H-M   'P 1'
#
loop_
_entity.id
_entity.type
_entity.pdbx_description
1 polymer ?
#
loop_
_entity_poly.entity_id
_entity_poly.type
_entity_poly.pdbx_seq_one_letter_code
_entity_poly.pdbx_strand_id
1 'polypeptide(L)'
;MTAAERPRPEQTFFNDPALDRAFGVVMTLASEVYVLRDRQRALERVLEAKGVAVTAELDGYQPSAEERQQIEADRDAFVRHLLENLLGEQKSRGPL
;
A
#
# COMPACT_ATOMS: atom_id res chain seq x y z
N MET A 1 15.79 -38.39 -12.40
CA MET A 1 16.22 -37.19 -11.65
C MET A 1 15.92 -35.98 -12.52
N THR A 2 14.81 -35.29 -12.26
CA THR A 2 14.43 -34.07 -12.99
C THR A 2 15.37 -32.95 -12.58
N ALA A 3 15.89 -32.22 -13.55
CA ALA A 3 16.74 -31.06 -13.29
C ALA A 3 15.95 -30.06 -12.44
N ALA A 4 16.44 -29.77 -11.24
CA ALA A 4 15.87 -28.75 -10.37
C ALA A 4 15.76 -27.44 -11.17
N GLU A 5 14.55 -26.89 -11.22
CA GLU A 5 14.24 -25.65 -11.90
C GLU A 5 15.07 -24.54 -11.27
N ARG A 6 16.16 -24.14 -11.95
CA ARG A 6 16.99 -23.02 -11.48
C ARG A 6 16.10 -21.78 -11.51
N PRO A 7 15.96 -21.03 -10.40
CA PRO A 7 15.17 -19.81 -10.40
C PRO A 7 15.73 -18.89 -11.49
N ARG A 8 14.83 -18.40 -12.35
CA ARG A 8 15.21 -17.41 -13.36
C ARG A 8 15.75 -16.17 -12.64
N PRO A 9 16.87 -15.58 -13.11
CA PRO A 9 17.38 -14.38 -12.50
C PRO A 9 16.30 -13.30 -12.54
N GLU A 10 16.18 -12.54 -11.44
CA GLU A 10 15.30 -11.39 -11.39
C GLU A 10 15.65 -10.42 -12.53
N GLN A 11 14.62 -9.81 -13.11
CA GLN A 11 14.81 -8.82 -14.16
C GLN A 11 15.48 -7.59 -13.54
N THR A 12 16.68 -7.26 -14.01
CA THR A 12 17.42 -6.07 -13.60
C THR A 12 17.09 -4.92 -14.54
N PHE A 13 16.69 -3.80 -13.96
CA PHE A 13 16.32 -2.57 -14.66
C PHE A 13 17.45 -1.53 -14.58
N PHE A 14 18.23 -1.54 -13.49
CA PHE A 14 19.34 -0.61 -13.26
C PHE A 14 20.63 -1.32 -12.88
N ASN A 15 21.78 -0.71 -13.23
CA ASN A 15 23.10 -1.22 -12.86
C ASN A 15 23.42 -1.02 -11.37
N ASP A 16 22.84 0.01 -10.74
CA ASP A 16 22.99 0.25 -9.31
C ASP A 16 22.03 -0.69 -8.54
N PRO A 17 22.54 -1.64 -7.73
CA PRO A 17 21.69 -2.59 -7.02
C PRO A 17 20.73 -1.94 -6.01
N ALA A 18 21.06 -0.77 -5.47
CA ALA A 18 20.17 -0.06 -4.55
C ALA A 18 18.99 0.57 -5.31
N LEU A 19 19.27 1.16 -6.48
CA LEU A 19 18.23 1.73 -7.34
C LEU A 19 17.31 0.63 -7.91
N ASP A 20 17.89 -0.51 -8.29
CA ASP A 20 17.15 -1.65 -8.80
C ASP A 20 16.18 -2.23 -7.75
N ARG A 21 16.65 -2.40 -6.50
CA ARG A 21 15.78 -2.81 -5.38
C ARG A 21 14.68 -1.80 -5.09
N ALA A 22 15.01 -0.50 -5.07
CA ALA A 22 14.01 0.55 -4.85
C ALA A 22 12.92 0.53 -5.93
N PHE A 23 13.32 0.32 -7.19
CA PHE A 23 12.38 0.16 -8.30
C PHE A 23 11.50 -1.09 -8.12
N GLY A 24 12.08 -2.23 -7.73
CA GLY A 24 11.30 -3.43 -7.39
C GLY A 24 10.23 -3.17 -6.33
N VAL A 25 10.57 -2.44 -5.26
CA VAL A 25 9.62 -2.03 -4.22
C VAL A 25 8.51 -1.14 -4.79
N VAL A 26 8.84 -0.17 -5.64
CA VAL A 26 7.86 0.71 -6.30
C VAL A 26 6.90 -0.09 -7.19
N MET A 27 7.40 -1.08 -7.94
CA MET A 27 6.57 -1.92 -8.81
C MET A 27 5.61 -2.81 -8.00
N THR A 28 6.07 -3.33 -6.87
CA THR A 28 5.20 -4.06 -5.92
C THR A 28 4.11 -3.13 -5.36
N LEU A 29 4.48 -1.94 -4.89
CA LEU A 29 3.53 -0.93 -4.42
C LEU A 29 2.50 -0.54 -5.49
N ALA A 30 2.94 -0.33 -6.73
CA ALA A 30 2.04 -0.03 -7.85
C ALA A 30 0.99 -1.13 -8.07
N SER A 31 1.41 -2.39 -7.91
CA SER A 31 0.52 -3.56 -8.03
C SER A 31 -0.50 -3.59 -6.88
N GLU A 32 -0.06 -3.35 -5.65
CA GLU A 32 -0.95 -3.27 -4.48
C GLU A 32 -1.94 -2.10 -4.60
N VAL A 33 -1.51 -0.93 -5.08
CA VAL A 33 -2.38 0.22 -5.34
C VAL A 33 -3.46 -0.13 -6.36
N TYR A 34 -3.12 -0.88 -7.42
CA TYR A 34 -4.11 -1.32 -8.39
C TYR A 34 -5.14 -2.27 -7.75
N VAL A 35 -4.70 -3.22 -6.91
CA VAL A 35 -5.61 -4.13 -6.18
C VAL A 35 -6.55 -3.36 -5.26
N LEU A 36 -6.06 -2.35 -4.54
CA LEU A 36 -6.89 -1.48 -3.70
C LEU A 36 -7.93 -0.72 -4.53
N ARG A 37 -7.52 -0.18 -5.68
CA ARG A 37 -8.43 0.52 -6.61
C ARG A 37 -9.50 -0.42 -7.17
N ASP A 38 -9.14 -1.65 -7.51
CA ASP A 38 -10.10 -2.65 -7.99
C ASP A 38 -11.11 -3.02 -6.89
N ARG A 39 -10.62 -3.21 -5.65
CA ARG A 39 -11.48 -3.46 -4.49
C ARG A 39 -12.43 -2.31 -4.18
N GLN A 40 -11.99 -1.05 -4.31
CA GLN A 40 -12.86 0.12 -4.18
C GLN A 40 -13.99 0.10 -5.22
N ARG A 41 -13.67 -0.13 -6.50
CA ARG A 41 -14.68 -0.25 -7.57
C ARG A 41 -15.66 -1.40 -7.33
N ALA A 42 -15.19 -2.52 -6.79
CA ALA A 42 -16.06 -3.64 -6.44
C ALA A 42 -17.01 -3.25 -5.30
N LEU A 43 -16.52 -2.53 -4.28
CA LEU A 43 -17.32 -2.03 -3.17
C LEU A 43 -18.39 -1.04 -3.65
N GLU A 44 -18.04 -0.07 -4.50
CA GLU A 44 -18.98 0.86 -5.14
C GLU A 44 -20.10 0.12 -5.86
N ARG A 45 -19.77 -0.85 -6.73
CA ARG A 45 -20.76 -1.66 -7.45
C ARG A 45 -21.68 -2.46 -6.52
N VAL A 46 -21.14 -3.02 -5.45
CA VAL A 46 -21.93 -3.77 -4.47
C VAL A 46 -22.92 -2.85 -3.73
N LEU A 47 -22.52 -1.62 -3.44
CA LEU A 47 -23.38 -0.63 -2.78
C LEU A 47 -24.45 -0.08 -3.74
N GLU A 48 -24.09 0.21 -4.99
CA GLU A 48 -25.02 0.60 -6.05
C GLU A 48 -26.08 -0.49 -6.31
N ALA A 49 -25.68 -1.76 -6.36
CA ALA A 49 -26.60 -2.89 -6.51
C ALA A 49 -27.60 -3.01 -5.34
N LYS A 50 -27.28 -2.42 -4.18
CA LYS A 50 -28.16 -2.32 -3.01
C LYS A 50 -28.98 -1.03 -2.98
N GLY A 51 -28.88 -0.19 -4.01
CA GLY A 51 -29.60 1.07 -4.12
C GLY A 51 -28.93 2.26 -3.43
N VAL A 52 -27.67 2.14 -3.01
CA VAL A 52 -26.90 3.25 -2.43
C VAL A 52 -26.14 3.96 -3.55
N ALA A 53 -26.41 5.25 -3.77
CA ALA A 53 -25.84 6.04 -4.86
C ALA A 53 -24.43 6.59 -4.53
N VAL A 54 -23.53 5.69 -4.12
CA VAL A 54 -22.21 6.03 -3.55
C VAL A 54 -21.36 6.88 -4.49
N THR A 55 -21.32 6.56 -5.79
CA THR A 55 -20.49 7.29 -6.76
C THR A 55 -20.85 8.77 -6.83
N ALA A 56 -22.15 9.09 -6.85
CA ALA A 56 -22.62 10.48 -6.87
C ALA A 56 -22.42 11.20 -5.53
N GLU A 57 -22.53 10.49 -4.42
CA GLU A 57 -22.31 11.04 -3.08
C GLU A 57 -20.82 11.35 -2.82
N LEU A 58 -19.91 10.51 -3.32
CA LEU A 58 -18.46 10.69 -3.18
C LEU A 58 -17.94 11.94 -3.86
N ASP A 59 -18.44 12.28 -5.06
CA ASP A 59 -18.00 13.47 -5.81
C ASP A 59 -18.23 14.78 -5.04
N GLY A 60 -19.25 14.82 -4.19
CA GLY A 60 -19.61 15.96 -3.35
C GLY A 60 -19.22 15.82 -1.87
N TYR A 61 -18.62 14.70 -1.48
CA TYR A 61 -18.38 14.40 -0.07
C TYR A 61 -17.35 15.36 0.53
N GLN A 62 -17.74 16.03 1.61
CA GLN A 62 -16.87 16.85 2.44
C GLN A 62 -16.94 16.33 3.86
N PRO A 63 -15.82 15.84 4.43
CA PRO A 63 -15.84 15.35 5.79
C PRO A 63 -16.13 16.48 6.79
N SER A 64 -16.87 16.15 7.84
CA SER A 64 -17.16 17.03 8.96
C SER A 64 -15.87 17.48 9.67
N ALA A 65 -16.00 18.40 10.63
CA ALA A 65 -14.86 18.77 11.47
C ALA A 65 -14.37 17.57 12.31
N GLU A 66 -15.30 16.77 12.85
CA GLU A 66 -14.94 15.56 13.60
C GLU A 66 -14.29 14.49 12.70
N GLU A 67 -14.85 14.24 11.51
CA GLU A 67 -14.29 13.26 10.58
C GLU A 67 -12.88 13.64 10.13
N ARG A 68 -12.65 14.93 9.85
CA ARG A 68 -11.31 15.43 9.51
C ARG A 68 -10.30 15.17 10.63
N GLN A 69 -10.68 15.42 11.88
CA GLN A 69 -9.79 15.16 13.02
C GLN A 69 -9.46 13.66 13.14
N GLN A 70 -10.43 12.78 12.87
CA GLN A 70 -10.21 11.33 12.87
C GLN A 70 -9.27 10.90 11.74
N ILE A 71 -9.48 11.42 10.53
CA ILE A 71 -8.63 11.15 9.36
C ILE A 71 -7.20 11.63 9.61
N GLU A 72 -7.01 12.80 10.21
CA GLU A 72 -5.69 13.33 10.56
C GLU A 72 -4.99 12.45 11.60
N ALA A 73 -5.70 12.04 12.66
CA ALA A 73 -5.15 11.16 13.69
C ALA A 73 -4.74 9.79 13.12
N ASP A 74 -5.57 9.21 12.26
CA ASP A 74 -5.29 7.94 11.59
C ASP A 74 -4.07 8.05 10.65
N ARG A 75 -4.02 9.12 9.84
CA ARG A 75 -2.88 9.40 8.96
C ARG A 75 -1.59 9.54 9.76
N ASP A 76 -1.60 10.30 10.86
CA ASP A 76 -0.42 10.53 11.68
C ASP A 76 0.05 9.24 12.38
N ALA A 77 -0.89 8.37 12.79
CA ALA A 77 -0.57 7.05 13.32
C ALA A 77 0.07 6.14 12.25
N PHE A 78 -0.50 6.13 11.04
CA PHE A 78 0.01 5.38 9.90
C PHE A 78 1.43 5.84 9.53
N VAL A 79 1.64 7.14 9.35
CA VAL A 79 2.95 7.71 9.00
C VAL A 79 3.99 7.38 10.06
N ARG A 80 3.62 7.49 11.35
CA ARG A 80 4.51 7.13 12.45
C ARG A 80 4.92 5.66 12.38
N HIS A 81 3.98 4.75 12.19
CA HIS A 81 4.27 3.32 12.07
C HIS A 81 5.09 3.00 10.82
N LEU A 82 4.85 3.67 9.71
CA LEU A 82 5.61 3.47 8.47
C LEU A 82 7.07 3.93 8.64
N LEU A 83 7.29 5.09 9.25
CA LEU A 83 8.60 5.72 9.36
C LEU A 83 9.39 5.26 10.58
N GLU A 84 8.78 4.59 11.57
CA GLU A 84 9.50 4.19 12.79
C GLU A 84 10.72 3.32 12.50
N ASN A 85 10.65 2.48 11.47
CA ASN A 85 11.75 1.59 11.07
C ASN A 85 12.92 2.35 10.41
N LEU A 86 12.70 3.60 9.96
CA LEU A 86 13.72 4.46 9.35
C LEU A 86 14.46 5.32 10.38
N LEU A 87 13.99 5.38 11.62
CA LEU A 87 14.65 6.12 12.71
C LEU A 87 15.98 5.46 13.16
N GLY A 88 16.30 4.27 12.64
CA GLY A 88 17.57 3.59 12.94
C GLY A 88 17.68 3.06 14.37
N GLU A 89 16.60 3.12 15.16
CA GLU A 89 16.58 2.57 16.51
C GLU A 89 16.41 1.05 16.46
N GLN A 90 17.45 0.33 16.87
CA GLN A 90 17.43 -1.13 16.98
C GLN A 90 16.46 -1.55 18.12
N LYS A 91 15.19 -1.80 17.79
CA LYS A 91 14.21 -2.35 18.74
C LYS A 91 14.33 -3.86 18.95
N SER A 92 15.12 -4.56 18.13
CA SER A 92 15.39 -5.98 18.32
C SER A 92 16.49 -6.18 19.36
N ARG A 93 16.07 -6.46 20.61
CA ARG A 93 16.95 -7.06 21.63
C ARG A 93 17.06 -8.57 21.36
N GLY A 94 17.82 -8.94 20.33
CA GLY A 94 18.23 -10.33 20.15
C GLY A 94 19.30 -10.72 21.18
N PRO A 95 19.30 -11.93 21.76
CA PRO A 95 20.36 -12.37 22.65
C PRO A 95 21.66 -12.55 21.84
N LEU A 96 22.74 -11.95 22.33
CA LEU A 96 24.11 -12.19 21.87
C LEU A 96 24.55 -13.63 22.18
#